data_AF-A0A0D5ZE94-F1
#
_entry.id   AF-A0A0D5ZE94-F1
#
_cell.length_a   1.000
_cell.length_b   1.000
_cell.length_c   1.000
_cell.angle_alpha   90.00
_cell.angle_beta   90.00
_cell.angle_gamma   90.00
#
_symmetry.space_group_name_H-M   'P 1'
#
loop_
_entity.id
_entity.type
_entity.pdbx_description
1 polymer ?
#
loop_
_entity_poly.entity_id
_entity_poly.type
_entity_poly.pdbx_seq_one_letter_code
_entity_poly.pdbx_strand_id
1 'polypeptide(L)'
;MGKIRHFEPDEPIEGCQLLDLVKAVFRDTASLDHELDEAKDAYYGEDWKSKKDLLEDALMNDESAAVDRLIAHYAMDPNGKENDGTLYLTEALCFEHENSAKVLIDRGANIDEAIGQIVSRVGDFDPECYEAGYALAKKLLSQYKGRKYERLREKWFPELPIPSDKERKALMALSMNGRITTKHFAEIAGTSMKNARKLLNDVDKKFRLRYTAELDINKLGYLSYIAFVKFTEDYPHRPNRDEMKETLEKQPMVQFAAATEGDIDLVMHILARNDDEIRSDIYKLREALTPSFDSVWNIAPFFTTYGFMPIRDKFFEILDERVWKRKKGQQRPDEDQIFKREWAVLKELCIDGSINLSEIDKKYGFDNGLSDYAYTRLHDRGVIKRITAIQDLPLHSDILFSTVVNQEEIRAKRDRLLRDILGGSDNPTSKYTLIGDIASPVGIFYIVPAYNYNIISRDGGIGEIANTMEENLSGYEIKPLKIEEVLVGTIPYRLFDYTYTNQYKLLVEEYKEEWVEKVIYDNKKESENVGFRGERSSTELSEVIN
;
A
#
# COMPACT_ATOMS: atom_id res chain seq x y z
N MET A 1 27.12 0.28 -51.43
CA MET A 1 26.33 1.49 -51.75
C MET A 1 25.24 1.12 -52.76
N GLY A 2 24.10 0.66 -52.26
CA GLY A 2 22.90 0.42 -53.08
C GLY A 2 22.10 1.72 -53.19
N LYS A 3 21.52 2.01 -54.37
CA LYS A 3 20.75 3.24 -54.61
C LYS A 3 19.43 3.20 -53.83
N ILE A 4 19.22 4.19 -52.97
CA ILE A 4 17.93 4.51 -52.35
C ILE A 4 16.99 5.00 -53.47
N ARG A 5 15.76 4.47 -53.50
CA ARG A 5 14.71 4.88 -54.44
C ARG A 5 14.11 6.20 -53.95
N HIS A 6 14.01 7.22 -54.79
CA HIS A 6 13.21 8.41 -54.50
C HIS A 6 11.74 8.12 -54.80
N PHE A 7 10.86 8.42 -53.84
CA PHE A 7 9.40 8.34 -53.95
C PHE A 7 8.80 9.74 -54.14
N GLU A 8 7.62 9.81 -54.77
CA GLU A 8 6.89 11.06 -54.98
C GLU A 8 6.04 11.44 -53.73
N PRO A 9 5.81 12.74 -53.45
CA PRO A 9 5.35 13.20 -52.12
C PRO A 9 3.91 12.87 -51.72
N ASP A 10 3.08 12.33 -52.62
CA ASP A 10 1.62 12.28 -52.44
C ASP A 10 1.01 10.85 -52.46
N GLU A 11 1.82 9.78 -52.42
CA GLU A 11 1.29 8.41 -52.29
C GLU A 11 1.07 8.02 -50.81
N PRO A 12 -0.12 7.51 -50.42
CA PRO A 12 -0.33 7.00 -49.08
C PRO A 12 0.55 5.76 -48.85
N ILE A 13 1.36 5.82 -47.80
CA ILE A 13 2.33 4.79 -47.46
C ILE A 13 1.58 3.61 -46.84
N GLU A 14 1.58 2.45 -47.51
CA GLU A 14 1.17 1.19 -46.90
C GLU A 14 2.25 0.74 -45.88
N GLY A 15 1.84 0.22 -44.71
CA GLY A 15 2.73 -0.11 -43.58
C GLY A 15 3.97 -0.97 -43.90
N CYS A 16 3.99 -1.69 -45.03
CA CYS A 16 5.16 -2.43 -45.51
C CYS A 16 6.36 -1.55 -45.90
N GLN A 17 6.15 -0.30 -46.33
CA GLN A 17 7.22 0.60 -46.77
C GLN A 17 8.01 1.21 -45.60
N LEU A 18 7.36 1.38 -44.44
CA LEU A 18 7.96 1.89 -43.21
C LEU A 18 8.97 0.89 -42.62
N LEU A 19 8.61 -0.39 -42.66
CA LEU A 19 9.43 -1.49 -42.19
C LEU A 19 10.73 -1.65 -42.99
N ASP A 20 10.68 -1.45 -44.31
CA ASP A 20 11.86 -1.49 -45.17
C ASP A 20 12.84 -0.33 -44.87
N LEU A 21 12.32 0.81 -44.39
CA LEU A 21 13.12 1.95 -43.98
C LEU A 21 13.74 1.76 -42.59
N VAL A 22 12.98 1.27 -41.60
CA VAL A 22 13.52 0.83 -40.31
C VAL A 22 14.66 -0.18 -40.55
N LYS A 23 14.43 -1.17 -41.42
CA LYS A 23 15.47 -2.13 -41.83
C LYS A 23 16.66 -1.48 -42.53
N ALA A 24 16.48 -0.42 -43.30
CA ALA A 24 17.55 0.28 -44.00
C ALA A 24 18.40 1.17 -43.07
N VAL A 25 17.74 1.99 -42.24
CA VAL A 25 18.34 2.88 -41.24
C VAL A 25 19.09 2.08 -40.17
N PHE A 26 18.58 0.91 -39.77
CA PHE A 26 19.26 0.10 -38.76
C PHE A 26 20.30 -0.89 -39.33
N ARG A 27 20.59 -0.87 -40.65
CA ARG A 27 21.63 -1.74 -41.27
C ARG A 27 23.02 -1.10 -41.33
N ASP A 28 23.15 0.21 -41.38
CA ASP A 28 24.45 0.92 -41.39
C ASP A 28 24.69 1.59 -40.03
N THR A 29 25.95 1.68 -39.58
CA THR A 29 26.29 1.91 -38.15
C THR A 29 26.97 3.24 -37.85
N ALA A 30 27.07 4.15 -38.83
CA ALA A 30 27.92 5.33 -38.69
C ALA A 30 27.18 6.62 -38.27
N SER A 31 25.86 6.76 -38.44
CA SER A 31 25.18 8.03 -38.11
C SER A 31 23.68 7.88 -37.83
N LEU A 32 23.34 7.29 -36.68
CA LEU A 32 21.94 7.05 -36.28
C LEU A 32 21.12 8.34 -36.18
N ASP A 33 21.70 9.43 -35.68
CA ASP A 33 21.04 10.73 -35.55
C ASP A 33 20.76 11.38 -36.92
N HIS A 34 21.72 11.31 -37.86
CA HIS A 34 21.56 11.89 -39.20
C HIS A 34 20.54 11.12 -40.03
N GLU A 35 20.53 9.79 -39.94
CA GLU A 35 19.57 8.95 -40.67
C GLU A 35 18.15 9.08 -40.08
N LEU A 36 18.02 9.33 -38.77
CA LEU A 36 16.73 9.68 -38.17
C LEU A 36 16.24 11.05 -38.64
N ASP A 37 17.12 12.05 -38.70
CA ASP A 37 16.77 13.39 -39.20
C ASP A 37 16.40 13.35 -40.71
N GLU A 38 17.10 12.54 -41.52
CA GLU A 38 16.73 12.32 -42.92
C GLU A 38 15.41 11.54 -43.07
N ALA A 39 15.17 10.52 -42.25
CA ALA A 39 13.90 9.77 -42.25
C ALA A 39 12.73 10.67 -41.81
N LYS A 40 12.96 11.55 -40.84
CA LYS A 40 11.99 12.54 -40.35
C LYS A 40 11.59 13.52 -41.46
N ASP A 41 12.58 14.07 -42.18
CA ASP A 41 12.34 15.05 -43.25
C ASP A 41 11.74 14.39 -44.53
N ALA A 42 12.04 13.13 -44.79
CA ALA A 42 11.64 12.45 -46.02
C ALA A 42 10.25 11.76 -45.97
N TYR A 43 9.77 11.33 -44.79
CA TYR A 43 8.63 10.40 -44.73
C TYR A 43 7.43 10.84 -43.89
N TYR A 44 7.61 11.70 -42.87
CA TYR A 44 6.54 11.96 -41.91
C TYR A 44 5.93 13.37 -41.96
N GLY A 45 6.57 14.32 -42.65
CA GLY A 45 6.11 15.71 -42.61
C GLY A 45 5.91 16.23 -41.17
N GLU A 46 4.84 16.99 -40.92
CA GLU A 46 4.50 17.52 -39.59
C GLU A 46 3.89 16.48 -38.61
N ASP A 47 3.63 15.23 -39.03
CA ASP A 47 2.89 14.23 -38.23
C ASP A 47 3.78 13.24 -37.44
N TRP A 48 5.11 13.36 -37.52
CA TRP A 48 6.05 12.66 -36.64
C TRP A 48 5.90 13.15 -35.19
N LYS A 49 5.39 12.30 -34.29
CA LYS A 49 5.05 12.75 -32.94
C LYS A 49 6.12 12.41 -31.91
N SER A 50 6.81 11.26 -31.98
CA SER A 50 7.93 11.01 -31.05
C SER A 50 8.84 9.81 -31.36
N LYS A 51 9.95 9.69 -30.61
CA LYS A 51 10.81 8.48 -30.57
C LYS A 51 10.08 7.23 -30.05
N LYS A 52 8.95 7.42 -29.37
CA LYS A 52 8.10 6.34 -28.86
C LYS A 52 7.47 5.58 -30.02
N ASP A 53 6.94 6.31 -31.00
CA ASP A 53 6.26 5.77 -32.17
C ASP A 53 7.19 4.82 -32.97
N LEU A 54 8.48 5.16 -33.09
CA LEU A 54 9.50 4.27 -33.68
C LEU A 54 9.69 2.96 -32.93
N LEU A 55 9.65 3.03 -31.60
CA LEU A 55 9.80 1.85 -30.75
C LEU A 55 8.56 0.97 -30.87
N GLU A 56 7.37 1.56 -30.84
CA GLU A 56 6.09 0.87 -31.07
C GLU A 56 6.11 0.17 -32.44
N ASP A 57 6.48 0.85 -33.52
CA ASP A 57 6.59 0.24 -34.85
C ASP A 57 7.63 -0.90 -34.90
N ALA A 58 8.80 -0.72 -34.27
CA ALA A 58 9.81 -1.78 -34.20
C ALA A 58 9.32 -3.00 -33.43
N LEU A 59 8.57 -2.78 -32.35
CA LEU A 59 7.94 -3.84 -31.56
C LEU A 59 6.87 -4.55 -32.37
N MET A 60 6.00 -3.84 -33.09
CA MET A 60 4.92 -4.38 -33.93
C MET A 60 5.41 -5.23 -35.12
N ASN A 61 6.69 -5.18 -35.44
CA ASN A 61 7.28 -5.94 -36.54
C ASN A 61 8.33 -6.98 -36.08
N ASP A 62 8.45 -7.24 -34.78
CA ASP A 62 9.48 -8.07 -34.15
C ASP A 62 10.94 -7.69 -34.55
N GLU A 63 11.20 -6.40 -34.81
CA GLU A 63 12.51 -5.91 -35.23
C GLU A 63 13.46 -5.71 -34.04
N SER A 64 13.80 -6.82 -33.38
CA SER A 64 14.59 -6.85 -32.15
C SER A 64 15.90 -6.03 -32.20
N ALA A 65 16.57 -5.95 -33.35
CA ALA A 65 17.78 -5.12 -33.52
C ALA A 65 17.49 -3.61 -33.47
N ALA A 66 16.34 -3.17 -34.00
CA ALA A 66 15.89 -1.78 -33.89
C ALA A 66 15.49 -1.47 -32.45
N VAL A 67 14.72 -2.35 -31.80
CA VAL A 67 14.35 -2.25 -30.38
C VAL A 67 15.59 -2.09 -29.49
N ASP A 68 16.60 -2.94 -29.68
CA ASP A 68 17.85 -2.94 -28.90
C ASP A 68 18.62 -1.62 -29.05
N ARG A 69 18.68 -1.08 -30.27
CA ARG A 69 19.33 0.18 -30.60
C ARG A 69 18.57 1.38 -30.04
N LEU A 70 17.25 1.43 -30.20
CA LEU A 70 16.41 2.51 -29.68
C LEU A 70 16.55 2.63 -28.16
N ILE A 71 16.49 1.50 -27.44
CA ILE A 71 16.67 1.46 -25.99
C ILE A 71 18.09 1.87 -25.59
N ALA A 72 19.14 1.37 -26.27
CA ALA A 72 20.53 1.71 -25.94
C ALA A 72 20.86 3.18 -26.21
N HIS A 73 20.50 3.66 -27.38
CA HIS A 73 20.98 4.93 -27.91
C HIS A 73 20.20 6.11 -27.33
N TYR A 74 18.89 5.94 -27.13
CA TYR A 74 18.03 6.99 -26.58
C TYR A 74 17.73 6.84 -25.10
N ALA A 75 18.36 5.87 -24.42
CA ALA A 75 18.14 5.57 -23.01
C ALA A 75 16.64 5.41 -22.68
N MET A 76 15.87 4.81 -23.59
CA MET A 76 14.46 4.56 -23.37
C MET A 76 14.30 3.54 -22.24
N ASP A 77 13.29 3.74 -21.39
CA ASP A 77 12.98 2.76 -20.36
C ASP A 77 12.41 1.50 -21.02
N PRO A 78 13.03 0.32 -20.85
CA PRO A 78 12.46 -0.94 -21.33
C PRO A 78 11.14 -1.31 -20.63
N ASN A 79 10.81 -0.68 -19.50
CA ASN A 79 9.48 -0.74 -18.85
C ASN A 79 8.56 0.44 -19.25
N GLY A 80 8.90 1.15 -20.32
CA GLY A 80 8.06 2.20 -20.85
C GLY A 80 6.69 1.66 -21.28
N LYS A 81 5.73 2.59 -21.32
CA LYS A 81 4.33 2.30 -21.60
C LYS A 81 3.84 3.05 -22.83
N GLU A 82 2.97 2.43 -23.60
CA GLU A 82 2.15 3.02 -24.66
C GLU A 82 1.19 4.10 -24.11
N ASN A 83 0.47 4.77 -25.00
CA ASN A 83 -0.45 5.85 -24.59
C ASN A 83 -1.65 5.34 -23.80
N ASP A 84 -2.03 4.06 -23.97
CA ASP A 84 -3.08 3.39 -23.21
C ASP A 84 -2.57 2.77 -21.90
N GLY A 85 -1.27 2.88 -21.62
CA GLY A 85 -0.63 2.30 -20.44
C GLY A 85 -0.07 0.88 -20.62
N THR A 86 -0.17 0.27 -21.81
CA THR A 86 0.42 -1.04 -22.11
C THR A 86 1.94 -0.98 -22.01
N LEU A 87 2.57 -1.91 -21.28
CA LEU A 87 4.03 -2.04 -21.28
C LEU A 87 4.49 -2.50 -22.66
N TYR A 88 5.60 -1.96 -23.16
CA TYR A 88 6.21 -2.44 -24.41
C TYR A 88 6.46 -3.96 -24.42
N LEU A 89 6.77 -4.54 -23.25
CA LEU A 89 6.94 -5.98 -23.12
C LEU A 89 5.61 -6.74 -23.20
N THR A 90 4.52 -6.18 -22.66
CA THR A 90 3.17 -6.75 -22.80
C THR A 90 2.77 -6.79 -24.27
N GLU A 91 2.98 -5.69 -25.00
CA GLU A 91 2.78 -5.58 -26.46
C GLU A 91 3.49 -6.73 -27.19
N ALA A 92 4.81 -6.82 -27.04
CA ALA A 92 5.64 -7.80 -27.73
C ALA A 92 5.27 -9.24 -27.37
N LEU A 93 4.83 -9.49 -26.13
CA LEU A 93 4.34 -10.80 -25.72
C LEU A 93 3.02 -11.14 -26.41
N CYS A 94 2.04 -10.23 -26.35
CA CYS A 94 0.71 -10.38 -26.94
C CYS A 94 0.74 -10.66 -28.45
N PHE A 95 1.65 -10.01 -29.19
CA PHE A 95 1.85 -10.25 -30.62
C PHE A 95 2.80 -11.42 -30.95
N GLU A 96 3.20 -12.23 -29.97
CA GLU A 96 4.13 -13.34 -30.13
C GLU A 96 5.52 -12.95 -30.68
N HIS A 97 5.93 -11.69 -30.51
CA HIS A 97 7.20 -11.14 -30.97
C HIS A 97 8.35 -11.52 -30.01
N GLU A 98 8.70 -12.82 -30.05
CA GLU A 98 9.65 -13.45 -29.14
C GLU A 98 11.03 -12.77 -29.10
N ASN A 99 11.53 -12.28 -30.24
CA ASN A 99 12.87 -11.68 -30.30
C ASN A 99 12.90 -10.31 -29.63
N SER A 100 11.88 -9.50 -29.86
CA SER A 100 11.73 -8.18 -29.26
C SER A 100 11.45 -8.27 -27.77
N ALA A 101 10.62 -9.21 -27.35
CA ALA A 101 10.39 -9.51 -25.93
C ALA A 101 11.70 -9.93 -25.23
N LYS A 102 12.53 -10.77 -25.86
CA LYS A 102 13.86 -11.14 -25.34
C LYS A 102 14.79 -9.95 -25.18
N VAL A 103 14.84 -9.06 -26.17
CA VAL A 103 15.65 -7.84 -26.10
C VAL A 103 15.18 -6.94 -24.96
N LEU A 104 13.88 -6.71 -24.84
CA LEU A 104 13.30 -5.93 -23.73
C LEU A 104 13.69 -6.51 -22.38
N ILE A 105 13.53 -7.83 -22.18
CA ILE A 105 13.92 -8.53 -20.95
C ILE A 105 15.42 -8.38 -20.68
N ASP A 106 16.26 -8.54 -21.71
CA ASP A 106 17.72 -8.40 -21.61
C ASP A 106 18.16 -6.98 -21.24
N ARG A 107 17.38 -5.98 -21.65
CA ARG A 107 17.56 -4.58 -21.25
C ARG A 107 16.93 -4.26 -19.89
N GLY A 108 16.17 -5.18 -19.31
CA GLY A 108 15.63 -5.10 -17.95
C GLY A 108 14.15 -4.76 -17.87
N ALA A 109 13.37 -5.04 -18.93
CA ALA A 109 11.91 -5.02 -18.87
C ALA A 109 11.37 -6.13 -17.97
N ASN A 110 10.47 -5.79 -17.06
CA ASN A 110 9.92 -6.66 -16.03
C ASN A 110 8.88 -7.63 -16.62
N ILE A 111 9.31 -8.86 -16.92
CA ILE A 111 8.41 -9.90 -17.48
C ILE A 111 7.27 -10.25 -16.52
N ASP A 112 7.53 -10.14 -15.23
CA ASP A 112 6.58 -10.44 -14.16
C ASP A 112 5.47 -9.36 -14.13
N GLU A 113 5.82 -8.08 -14.27
CA GLU A 113 4.85 -6.99 -14.44
C GLU A 113 4.06 -7.12 -15.75
N ALA A 114 4.72 -7.49 -16.85
CA ALA A 114 4.07 -7.72 -18.13
C ALA A 114 3.06 -8.88 -18.06
N ILE A 115 3.42 -9.99 -17.42
CA ILE A 115 2.49 -11.10 -17.14
C ILE A 115 1.30 -10.60 -16.31
N GLY A 116 1.56 -9.82 -15.25
CA GLY A 116 0.52 -9.21 -14.43
C GLY A 116 -0.44 -8.36 -15.27
N GLN A 117 0.08 -7.55 -16.19
CA GLN A 117 -0.72 -6.71 -17.08
C GLN A 117 -1.55 -7.54 -18.07
N ILE A 118 -0.95 -8.56 -18.71
CA ILE A 118 -1.66 -9.51 -19.60
C ILE A 118 -2.84 -10.14 -18.86
N VAL A 119 -2.64 -10.58 -17.61
CA VAL A 119 -3.69 -11.18 -16.77
C VAL A 119 -4.76 -10.17 -16.37
N SER A 120 -4.39 -8.92 -16.03
CA SER A 120 -5.36 -7.90 -15.65
C SER A 120 -6.25 -7.41 -16.80
N ARG A 121 -5.79 -7.54 -18.06
CA ARG A 121 -6.45 -7.03 -19.26
C ARG A 121 -7.12 -8.10 -20.11
N VAL A 122 -7.49 -9.24 -19.51
CA VAL A 122 -8.18 -10.36 -20.21
C VAL A 122 -9.46 -9.93 -20.94
N GLY A 123 -10.06 -8.79 -20.58
CA GLY A 123 -11.23 -8.20 -21.27
C GLY A 123 -10.91 -7.24 -22.42
N ASP A 124 -9.68 -6.72 -22.50
CA ASP A 124 -9.29 -5.70 -23.49
C ASP A 124 -8.62 -6.30 -24.74
N PHE A 125 -8.05 -7.50 -24.61
CA PHE A 125 -7.37 -8.20 -25.70
C PHE A 125 -8.25 -9.31 -26.29
N ASP A 126 -7.97 -9.67 -27.55
CA ASP A 126 -8.48 -10.92 -28.12
C ASP A 126 -8.04 -12.11 -27.21
N PRO A 127 -8.96 -13.00 -26.80
CA PRO A 127 -8.60 -14.18 -26.01
C PRO A 127 -7.44 -15.00 -26.60
N GLU A 128 -7.31 -15.07 -27.93
CA GLU A 128 -6.20 -15.77 -28.58
C GLU A 128 -4.86 -15.06 -28.34
N CYS A 129 -4.86 -13.72 -28.40
CA CYS A 129 -3.71 -12.86 -28.13
C CYS A 129 -3.25 -12.96 -26.67
N TYR A 130 -4.21 -13.01 -25.73
CA TYR A 130 -3.94 -13.24 -24.31
C TYR A 130 -3.28 -14.61 -24.06
N GLU A 131 -3.85 -15.69 -24.59
CA GLU A 131 -3.31 -17.04 -24.38
C GLU A 131 -1.92 -17.18 -24.98
N ALA A 132 -1.72 -16.62 -26.18
CA ALA A 132 -0.44 -16.61 -26.87
C ALA A 132 0.63 -15.82 -26.09
N GLY A 133 0.30 -14.60 -25.65
CA GLY A 133 1.22 -13.77 -24.88
C GLY A 133 1.59 -14.37 -23.53
N TYR A 134 0.62 -14.94 -22.81
CA TYR A 134 0.90 -15.63 -21.56
C TYR A 134 1.73 -16.91 -21.75
N ALA A 135 1.47 -17.67 -22.82
CA ALA A 135 2.26 -18.85 -23.18
C ALA A 135 3.70 -18.48 -23.54
N LEU A 136 3.89 -17.43 -24.33
CA LEU A 136 5.21 -16.91 -24.68
C LEU A 136 5.95 -16.37 -23.44
N ALA A 137 5.26 -15.65 -22.57
CA ALA A 137 5.84 -15.14 -21.33
C ALA A 137 6.33 -16.30 -20.44
N LYS A 138 5.51 -17.35 -20.26
CA LYS A 138 5.92 -18.58 -19.55
C LYS A 138 7.11 -19.27 -20.21
N LYS A 139 7.10 -19.37 -21.54
CA LYS A 139 8.21 -19.94 -22.32
C LYS A 139 9.49 -19.15 -22.08
N LEU A 140 9.46 -17.83 -22.21
CA LEU A 140 10.60 -16.95 -21.96
C LEU A 140 11.05 -17.06 -20.50
N LEU A 141 10.15 -16.95 -19.54
CA LEU A 141 10.45 -17.13 -18.12
C LEU A 141 11.21 -18.45 -17.86
N SER A 142 10.78 -19.53 -18.50
CA SER A 142 11.45 -20.82 -18.40
C SER A 142 12.86 -20.86 -19.03
N GLN A 143 13.09 -20.12 -20.13
CA GLN A 143 14.40 -20.00 -20.80
C GLN A 143 15.38 -19.15 -20.01
N TYR A 144 14.90 -18.15 -19.27
CA TYR A 144 15.72 -17.28 -18.44
C TYR A 144 16.10 -17.90 -17.08
N LYS A 145 15.51 -19.03 -16.69
CA LYS A 145 15.75 -19.72 -15.41
C LYS A 145 17.25 -19.89 -15.10
N GLY A 146 17.64 -19.51 -13.88
CA GLY A 146 19.02 -19.50 -13.38
C GLY A 146 19.52 -18.08 -13.10
N ARG A 147 20.85 -17.89 -13.03
CA ARG A 147 21.48 -16.63 -12.57
C ARG A 147 21.08 -15.37 -13.36
N LYS A 148 20.64 -15.49 -14.62
CA LYS A 148 20.22 -14.34 -15.45
C LYS A 148 18.84 -13.83 -15.00
N TYR A 149 17.87 -14.73 -14.85
CA TYR A 149 16.56 -14.39 -14.27
C TYR A 149 16.69 -13.92 -12.82
N GLU A 150 17.50 -14.58 -11.99
CA GLU A 150 17.70 -14.15 -10.59
C GLU A 150 18.22 -12.71 -10.50
N ARG A 151 19.20 -12.33 -11.34
CA ARG A 151 19.70 -10.94 -11.39
C ARG A 151 18.66 -9.92 -11.87
N LEU A 152 17.82 -10.30 -12.83
CA LEU A 152 16.75 -9.45 -13.35
C LEU A 152 15.61 -9.33 -12.32
N ARG A 153 15.24 -10.44 -11.69
CA ARG A 153 14.26 -10.50 -10.60
C ARG A 153 14.72 -9.70 -9.38
N GLU A 154 15.99 -9.80 -8.96
CA GLU A 154 16.56 -8.95 -7.90
C GLU A 154 16.49 -7.46 -8.25
N LYS A 155 16.59 -7.11 -9.53
CA LYS A 155 16.43 -5.73 -10.01
C LYS A 155 14.97 -5.28 -9.99
N TRP A 156 14.03 -6.16 -10.33
CA TRP A 156 12.59 -5.86 -10.44
C TRP A 156 11.86 -5.91 -9.09
N PHE A 157 12.21 -6.89 -8.28
CA PHE A 157 11.69 -7.15 -6.94
C PHE A 157 12.90 -7.40 -6.04
N PRO A 158 13.57 -6.34 -5.56
CA PRO A 158 14.65 -6.53 -4.59
C PRO A 158 14.08 -7.37 -3.47
N GLU A 159 14.70 -8.52 -3.20
CA GLU A 159 14.23 -9.44 -2.18
C GLU A 159 13.95 -8.65 -0.91
N LEU A 160 12.72 -8.77 -0.41
CA LEU A 160 12.34 -8.05 0.79
C LEU A 160 13.31 -8.47 1.89
N PRO A 161 13.91 -7.50 2.59
CA PRO A 161 14.94 -7.82 3.57
C PRO A 161 14.34 -8.73 4.63
N ILE A 162 14.87 -9.94 4.77
CA ILE A 162 14.54 -10.81 5.90
C ILE A 162 15.30 -10.27 7.12
N PRO A 163 14.61 -9.90 8.22
CA PRO A 163 15.28 -9.44 9.42
C PRO A 163 15.97 -10.61 10.12
N SER A 164 17.22 -10.41 10.55
CA SER A 164 17.82 -11.26 11.58
C SER A 164 17.06 -11.14 12.91
N ASP A 165 17.23 -12.09 13.84
CA ASP A 165 16.57 -12.05 15.16
C ASP A 165 16.75 -10.71 15.89
N LYS A 166 17.94 -10.10 15.77
CA LYS A 166 18.24 -8.80 16.38
C LYS A 166 17.51 -7.66 15.69
N GLU A 167 17.47 -7.67 14.36
CA GLU A 167 16.72 -6.68 13.58
C GLU A 167 15.21 -6.85 13.82
N ARG A 168 14.72 -8.08 13.98
CA ARG A 168 13.32 -8.37 14.30
C ARG A 168 12.92 -7.80 15.66
N LYS A 169 13.74 -8.00 16.69
CA LYS A 169 13.54 -7.38 18.02
C LYS A 169 13.60 -5.85 17.93
N ALA A 170 14.51 -5.30 17.13
CA ALA A 170 14.60 -3.86 16.91
C ALA A 170 13.36 -3.29 16.21
N LEU A 171 12.90 -3.94 15.13
CA LEU A 171 11.68 -3.58 14.41
C LEU A 171 10.45 -3.61 15.32
N MET A 172 10.33 -4.67 16.12
CA MET A 172 9.25 -4.79 17.09
C MET A 172 9.32 -3.69 18.15
N ALA A 173 10.51 -3.40 18.70
CA ALA A 173 10.69 -2.33 19.67
C ALA A 173 10.29 -0.95 19.12
N LEU A 174 10.70 -0.63 17.89
CA LEU A 174 10.37 0.63 17.23
C LEU A 174 8.88 0.70 16.81
N SER A 175 8.28 -0.43 16.43
CA SER A 175 6.85 -0.52 16.12
C SER A 175 6.00 -0.32 17.39
N MET A 176 6.47 -0.81 18.53
CA MET A 176 5.78 -0.65 19.81
C MET A 176 6.00 0.72 20.44
N ASN A 177 7.19 1.31 20.26
CA ASN A 177 7.52 2.65 20.73
C ASN A 177 8.58 3.29 19.82
N GLY A 178 8.13 4.13 18.88
CA GLY A 178 9.00 4.87 17.96
C GLY A 178 9.85 5.95 18.63
N ARG A 179 9.57 6.30 19.90
CA ARG A 179 10.36 7.24 20.71
C ARG A 179 11.12 6.54 21.85
N ILE A 180 11.39 5.25 21.70
CA ILE A 180 12.18 4.47 22.66
C ILE A 180 13.59 5.06 22.82
N THR A 181 14.07 5.15 24.06
CA THR A 181 15.44 5.61 24.34
C THR A 181 16.45 4.59 23.82
N THR A 182 17.63 5.05 23.40
CA THR A 182 18.71 4.14 22.94
C THR A 182 19.07 3.09 23.99
N LYS A 183 18.99 3.43 25.28
CA LYS A 183 19.24 2.51 26.41
C LYS A 183 18.24 1.36 26.41
N HIS A 184 16.96 1.70 26.47
CA HIS A 184 15.90 0.70 26.50
C HIS A 184 15.85 -0.13 25.22
N PHE A 185 16.07 0.50 24.06
CA PHE A 185 16.21 -0.19 22.79
C PHE A 185 17.38 -1.19 22.79
N ALA A 186 18.54 -0.82 23.35
CA ALA A 186 19.69 -1.71 23.44
C ALA A 186 19.39 -2.97 24.27
N GLU A 187 18.68 -2.79 25.38
CA GLU A 187 18.24 -3.87 26.28
C GLU A 187 17.30 -4.84 25.55
N ILE A 188 16.24 -4.34 24.89
CA ILE A 188 15.28 -5.16 24.15
C ILE A 188 15.93 -5.87 22.96
N ALA A 189 16.76 -5.15 22.19
CA ALA A 189 17.44 -5.72 21.02
C ALA A 189 18.59 -6.67 21.38
N GLY A 190 18.96 -6.79 22.67
CA GLY A 190 20.06 -7.64 23.11
C GLY A 190 21.42 -7.19 22.55
N THR A 191 21.69 -5.88 22.60
CA THR A 191 22.92 -5.29 22.07
C THR A 191 23.53 -4.25 23.03
N SER A 192 24.77 -3.84 22.78
CA SER A 192 25.41 -2.79 23.59
C SER A 192 24.90 -1.40 23.19
N MET A 193 24.94 -0.44 24.11
CA MET A 193 24.58 0.96 23.83
C MET A 193 25.30 1.58 22.63
N LYS A 194 26.58 1.23 22.43
CA LYS A 194 27.37 1.70 21.28
C LYS A 194 26.83 1.12 19.97
N ASN A 195 26.47 -0.16 19.97
CA ASN A 195 25.96 -0.85 18.79
C ASN A 195 24.48 -0.55 18.54
N ALA A 196 23.72 -0.15 19.55
CA ALA A 196 22.31 0.19 19.45
C ALA A 196 22.04 1.32 18.46
N ARG A 197 22.84 2.39 18.48
CA ARG A 197 22.70 3.49 17.50
C ARG A 197 22.98 3.04 16.08
N LYS A 198 24.00 2.20 15.91
CA LYS A 198 24.33 1.63 14.59
C LYS A 198 23.19 0.74 14.11
N LEU A 199 22.71 -0.18 14.95
CA LEU A 199 21.59 -1.07 14.63
C LEU A 199 20.31 -0.29 14.30
N LEU A 200 20.00 0.77 15.05
CA LEU A 200 18.86 1.63 14.77
C LEU A 200 18.98 2.26 13.38
N ASN A 201 20.12 2.86 13.05
CA ASN A 201 20.35 3.46 11.73
C ASN A 201 20.34 2.41 10.60
N ASP A 202 20.88 1.22 10.85
CA ASP A 202 20.91 0.14 9.86
C ASP A 202 19.49 -0.37 9.59
N VAL A 203 18.68 -0.60 10.63
CA VAL A 203 17.28 -1.02 10.52
C VAL A 203 16.41 0.06 9.89
N ASP A 204 16.56 1.31 10.31
CA ASP A 204 15.85 2.47 9.76
C ASP A 204 16.03 2.57 8.24
N LYS A 205 17.27 2.45 7.76
CA LYS A 205 17.59 2.48 6.33
C LYS A 205 17.17 1.21 5.59
N LYS A 206 17.46 0.03 6.15
CA LYS A 206 17.18 -1.26 5.50
C LYS A 206 15.69 -1.49 5.29
N PHE A 207 14.87 -1.08 6.26
CA PHE A 207 13.42 -1.28 6.24
C PHE A 207 12.62 0.00 5.93
N ARG A 208 13.32 1.10 5.58
CA ARG A 208 12.74 2.40 5.21
C ARG A 208 11.69 2.85 6.22
N LEU A 209 12.10 2.92 7.48
CA LEU A 209 11.17 3.24 8.55
C LEU A 209 10.69 4.69 8.45
N ARG A 210 9.40 4.88 8.74
CA ARG A 210 8.78 6.17 9.01
C ARG A 210 8.08 6.09 10.35
N TYR A 211 8.05 7.19 11.08
CA TYR A 211 7.44 7.24 12.40
C TYR A 211 6.15 8.04 12.33
N THR A 212 5.09 7.54 12.96
CA THR A 212 3.79 8.22 13.00
C THR A 212 3.08 7.97 14.34
N ALA A 213 2.11 8.80 14.68
CA ALA A 213 1.26 8.62 15.84
C ALA A 213 0.08 7.68 15.53
N GLU A 214 -0.06 6.63 16.34
CA GLU A 214 -1.27 5.82 16.37
C GLU A 214 -2.30 6.50 17.28
N LEU A 215 -3.40 6.99 16.69
CA LEU A 215 -4.42 7.76 17.39
C LEU A 215 -5.64 6.91 17.76
N ASP A 216 -6.28 7.25 18.88
CA ASP A 216 -7.62 6.82 19.22
C ASP A 216 -8.64 7.85 18.69
N ILE A 217 -9.15 7.59 17.48
CA ILE A 217 -10.07 8.51 16.79
C ILE A 217 -11.41 8.69 17.52
N ASN A 218 -11.84 7.70 18.31
CA ASN A 218 -13.07 7.78 19.11
C ASN A 218 -12.91 8.82 20.22
N LYS A 219 -11.73 8.90 20.85
CA LYS A 219 -11.42 9.95 21.83
C LYS A 219 -11.26 11.33 21.20
N LEU A 220 -11.06 11.38 19.89
CA LEU A 220 -11.15 12.59 19.07
C LEU A 220 -12.55 12.83 18.51
N GLY A 221 -13.57 12.12 18.98
CA GLY A 221 -14.98 12.31 18.61
C GLY A 221 -15.31 11.95 17.16
N TYR A 222 -14.51 11.07 16.55
CA TYR A 222 -14.78 10.50 15.23
C TYR A 222 -14.96 9.00 15.35
N LEU A 223 -15.79 8.45 14.45
CA LEU A 223 -15.99 7.03 14.24
C LEU A 223 -15.33 6.63 12.92
N SER A 224 -14.89 5.38 12.84
CA SER A 224 -14.35 4.78 11.63
C SER A 224 -15.45 4.08 10.84
N TYR A 225 -15.40 4.24 9.52
CA TYR A 225 -16.25 3.57 8.55
C TYR A 225 -15.40 2.95 7.45
N ILE A 226 -15.86 1.85 6.88
CA ILE A 226 -15.35 1.32 5.62
C ILE A 226 -16.44 1.47 4.57
N ALA A 227 -16.05 1.91 3.37
CA ALA A 227 -16.92 1.98 2.21
C ALA A 227 -16.40 1.05 1.12
N PHE A 228 -17.31 0.27 0.55
CA PHE A 228 -17.10 -0.59 -0.60
C PHE A 228 -17.90 -0.04 -1.76
N VAL A 229 -17.24 0.19 -2.88
CA VAL A 229 -17.86 0.76 -4.09
C VAL A 229 -17.68 -0.21 -5.25
N LYS A 230 -18.79 -0.54 -5.89
CA LYS A 230 -18.85 -1.27 -7.16
C LYS A 230 -19.39 -0.34 -8.24
N PHE A 231 -18.67 -0.17 -9.34
CA PHE A 231 -19.18 0.50 -10.54
C PHE A 231 -20.00 -0.50 -11.34
N THR A 232 -21.19 -0.08 -11.81
CA THR A 232 -22.12 -1.00 -12.48
C THR A 232 -21.78 -1.22 -13.95
N GLU A 233 -21.00 -0.31 -14.55
CA GLU A 233 -20.54 -0.43 -15.93
C GLU A 233 -19.13 -1.04 -15.97
N ASP A 234 -18.91 -1.92 -16.95
CA ASP A 234 -17.60 -2.50 -17.21
C ASP A 234 -16.65 -1.48 -17.87
N TYR A 235 -15.35 -1.78 -17.83
CA TYR A 235 -14.34 -0.99 -18.54
C TYR A 235 -14.69 -0.90 -20.04
N PRO A 236 -14.48 0.25 -20.71
CA PRO A 236 -13.77 1.48 -20.29
C PRO A 236 -14.63 2.49 -19.53
N HIS A 237 -15.87 2.16 -19.18
CA HIS A 237 -16.81 3.10 -18.55
C HIS A 237 -16.62 3.23 -17.02
N ARG A 238 -15.39 3.09 -16.54
CA ARG A 238 -15.05 3.29 -15.12
C ARG A 238 -14.38 4.66 -14.94
N PRO A 239 -14.48 5.27 -13.75
CA PRO A 239 -13.77 6.51 -13.47
C PRO A 239 -12.26 6.33 -13.68
N ASN A 240 -11.62 7.34 -14.26
CA ASN A 240 -10.18 7.36 -14.41
C ASN A 240 -9.50 7.35 -13.01
N ARG A 241 -8.47 6.50 -12.83
CA ARG A 241 -7.80 6.34 -11.53
C ARG A 241 -7.10 7.61 -11.04
N ASP A 242 -6.51 8.39 -11.94
CA ASP A 242 -5.86 9.67 -11.60
C ASP A 242 -6.89 10.70 -11.17
N GLU A 243 -8.04 10.77 -11.86
CA GLU A 243 -9.15 11.66 -11.46
C GLU A 243 -9.75 11.26 -10.12
N MET A 244 -9.93 9.95 -9.88
CA MET A 244 -10.37 9.44 -8.58
C MET A 244 -9.38 9.81 -7.48
N LYS A 245 -8.09 9.60 -7.72
CA LYS A 245 -7.03 9.96 -6.79
C LYS A 245 -7.03 11.44 -6.46
N GLU A 246 -7.03 12.31 -7.46
CA GLU A 246 -7.07 13.76 -7.27
C GLU A 246 -8.31 14.19 -6.47
N THR A 247 -9.45 13.56 -6.75
CA THR A 247 -10.70 13.82 -6.03
C THR A 247 -10.62 13.37 -4.58
N LEU A 248 -10.18 12.14 -4.32
CA LEU A 248 -10.07 11.54 -2.98
C LEU A 248 -9.00 12.23 -2.12
N GLU A 249 -7.92 12.73 -2.74
CA GLU A 249 -6.86 13.48 -2.06
C GLU A 249 -7.42 14.77 -1.41
N LYS A 250 -8.43 15.38 -2.02
CA LYS A 250 -9.10 16.59 -1.51
C LYS A 250 -10.08 16.31 -0.37
N GLN A 251 -10.37 15.05 -0.06
CA GLN A 251 -11.40 14.67 0.92
C GLN A 251 -10.76 14.40 2.29
N PRO A 252 -10.89 15.31 3.28
CA PRO A 252 -10.19 15.19 4.56
C PRO A 252 -10.69 14.04 5.43
N MET A 253 -11.91 13.55 5.20
CA MET A 253 -12.51 12.40 5.86
C MET A 253 -11.93 11.05 5.40
N VAL A 254 -11.48 10.95 4.15
CA VAL A 254 -10.95 9.71 3.57
C VAL A 254 -9.52 9.52 4.03
N GLN A 255 -9.23 8.53 4.87
CA GLN A 255 -7.86 8.27 5.38
C GLN A 255 -7.09 7.28 4.52
N PHE A 256 -7.81 6.39 3.84
CA PHE A 256 -7.25 5.41 2.92
C PHE A 256 -8.25 5.10 1.82
N ALA A 257 -7.76 4.93 0.60
CA ALA A 257 -8.54 4.47 -0.53
C ALA A 257 -7.68 3.61 -1.45
N ALA A 258 -8.22 2.49 -1.91
CA ALA A 258 -7.54 1.55 -2.78
C ALA A 258 -8.49 1.08 -3.89
N ALA A 259 -8.01 1.15 -5.14
CA ALA A 259 -8.65 0.48 -6.26
C ALA A 259 -8.37 -1.02 -6.18
N THR A 260 -9.39 -1.84 -6.40
CA THR A 260 -9.32 -3.28 -6.22
C THR A 260 -9.83 -4.05 -7.43
N GLU A 261 -9.27 -5.23 -7.65
CA GLU A 261 -9.74 -6.22 -8.61
C GLU A 261 -10.75 -7.17 -7.92
N GLY A 262 -11.91 -7.40 -8.54
CA GLY A 262 -12.93 -8.35 -8.07
C GLY A 262 -14.37 -7.80 -7.99
N ASP A 263 -15.13 -8.30 -7.01
CA ASP A 263 -16.53 -7.90 -6.72
C ASP A 263 -16.66 -6.46 -6.21
N ILE A 264 -15.55 -5.80 -5.89
CA ILE A 264 -15.50 -4.44 -5.36
C ILE A 264 -14.40 -3.73 -6.12
N ASP A 265 -14.68 -2.54 -6.65
CA ASP A 265 -13.72 -1.79 -7.48
C ASP A 265 -12.94 -0.74 -6.66
N LEU A 266 -13.51 -0.29 -5.53
CA LEU A 266 -12.89 0.69 -4.65
C LEU A 266 -13.25 0.42 -3.19
N VAL A 267 -12.23 0.41 -2.32
CA VAL A 267 -12.36 0.32 -0.86
C VAL A 267 -11.83 1.59 -0.22
N MET A 268 -12.57 2.16 0.75
CA MET A 268 -12.16 3.37 1.46
C MET A 268 -12.34 3.24 2.98
N HIS A 269 -11.37 3.73 3.75
CA HIS A 269 -11.52 3.96 5.19
C HIS A 269 -11.78 5.45 5.45
N ILE A 270 -12.91 5.74 6.09
CA ILE A 270 -13.48 7.08 6.23
C ILE A 270 -13.70 7.39 7.72
N LEU A 271 -13.49 8.65 8.12
CA LEU A 271 -13.79 9.16 9.45
C LEU A 271 -14.96 10.15 9.40
N ALA A 272 -15.92 10.01 10.31
CA ALA A 272 -17.02 10.96 10.50
C ALA A 272 -17.42 11.04 11.98
N ARG A 273 -18.08 12.09 12.46
CA ARG A 273 -18.43 12.21 13.88
C ARG A 273 -19.56 11.29 14.31
N ASN A 274 -20.45 10.95 13.37
CA ASN A 274 -21.63 10.12 13.60
C ASN A 274 -22.24 9.65 12.27
N ASP A 275 -23.27 8.80 12.39
CA ASP A 275 -23.98 8.18 11.25
C ASP A 275 -24.73 9.19 10.37
N ASP A 276 -25.15 10.34 10.91
CA ASP A 276 -25.85 11.36 10.12
C ASP A 276 -24.88 12.18 9.27
N GLU A 277 -23.72 12.51 9.82
CA GLU A 277 -22.67 13.21 9.09
C GLU A 277 -22.11 12.36 7.95
N ILE A 278 -21.76 11.10 8.21
CA ILE A 278 -21.25 10.22 7.15
C ILE A 278 -22.26 10.07 6.02
N ARG A 279 -23.56 10.00 6.32
CA ARG A 279 -24.61 9.93 5.29
C ARG A 279 -24.56 11.16 4.37
N SER A 280 -24.49 12.37 4.95
CA SER A 280 -24.38 13.62 4.19
C SER A 280 -23.10 13.67 3.36
N ASP A 281 -21.97 13.34 3.97
CA ASP A 281 -20.67 13.52 3.33
C ASP A 281 -20.41 12.50 2.23
N ILE A 282 -21.00 11.30 2.34
CA ILE A 282 -20.96 10.30 1.27
C ILE A 282 -21.71 10.77 0.02
N TYR A 283 -22.84 11.48 0.15
CA TYR A 283 -23.50 12.03 -1.03
C TYR A 283 -22.62 13.04 -1.76
N LYS A 284 -21.96 13.93 -1.00
CA LYS A 284 -21.00 14.90 -1.58
C LYS A 284 -19.80 14.18 -2.21
N LEU A 285 -19.30 13.14 -1.54
CA LEU A 285 -18.19 12.34 -2.05
C LEU A 285 -18.56 11.63 -3.35
N ARG A 286 -19.75 11.03 -3.42
CA ARG A 286 -20.25 10.36 -4.63
C ARG A 286 -20.42 11.35 -5.79
N GLU A 287 -20.99 12.52 -5.53
CA GLU A 287 -21.15 13.58 -6.53
C GLU A 287 -19.79 14.07 -7.04
N ALA A 288 -18.79 14.19 -6.16
CA ALA A 288 -17.45 14.60 -6.54
C ALA A 288 -16.68 13.51 -7.30
N LEU A 289 -16.76 12.25 -6.85
CA LEU A 289 -15.95 11.15 -7.36
C LEU A 289 -16.50 10.62 -8.69
N THR A 290 -17.82 10.48 -8.78
CA THR A 290 -18.48 9.79 -9.88
C THR A 290 -19.79 10.47 -10.27
N PRO A 291 -19.76 11.72 -10.75
CA PRO A 291 -20.99 12.43 -11.14
C PRO A 291 -21.73 11.74 -12.30
N SER A 292 -21.00 11.00 -13.14
CA SER A 292 -21.50 10.37 -14.37
C SER A 292 -21.54 8.84 -14.34
N PHE A 293 -21.15 8.19 -13.24
CA PHE A 293 -21.05 6.74 -13.19
C PHE A 293 -22.02 6.14 -12.19
N ASP A 294 -22.79 5.17 -12.67
CA ASP A 294 -23.64 4.37 -11.82
C ASP A 294 -22.77 3.47 -10.92
N SER A 295 -23.10 3.49 -9.63
CA SER A 295 -22.30 2.82 -8.61
C SER A 295 -23.15 2.41 -7.42
N VAL A 296 -22.78 1.27 -6.82
CA VAL A 296 -23.34 0.74 -5.58
C VAL A 296 -22.34 0.99 -4.47
N TRP A 297 -22.77 1.70 -3.43
CA TRP A 297 -21.96 2.05 -2.27
C TRP A 297 -22.51 1.31 -1.05
N ASN A 298 -21.69 0.46 -0.44
CA ASN A 298 -21.97 -0.14 0.86
C ASN A 298 -21.04 0.46 1.90
N ILE A 299 -21.60 1.00 2.98
CA ILE A 299 -20.86 1.72 4.02
C ILE A 299 -21.26 1.16 5.36
N ALA A 300 -20.26 0.79 6.14
CA ALA A 300 -20.48 0.19 7.43
C ALA A 300 -19.52 0.76 8.49
N PRO A 301 -19.97 0.87 9.75
CA PRO A 301 -19.08 1.11 10.87
C PRO A 301 -17.94 0.07 10.87
N PHE A 302 -16.73 0.54 11.13
CA PHE A 302 -15.51 -0.26 11.13
C PHE A 302 -14.85 -0.19 12.51
N PHE A 303 -14.67 -1.36 13.13
CA PHE A 303 -14.08 -1.47 14.47
C PHE A 303 -12.71 -2.16 14.37
N THR A 304 -11.64 -1.37 14.42
CA THR A 304 -10.26 -1.89 14.40
C THR A 304 -10.01 -2.80 15.60
N THR A 305 -9.69 -4.07 15.35
CA THR A 305 -9.34 -5.06 16.39
C THR A 305 -7.86 -5.39 16.42
N TYR A 306 -7.13 -5.23 15.30
CA TYR A 306 -5.68 -5.39 15.22
C TYR A 306 -5.10 -4.39 14.21
N GLY A 307 -3.89 -3.88 14.47
CA GLY A 307 -3.28 -2.88 13.62
C GLY A 307 -3.89 -1.50 13.81
N PHE A 308 -3.68 -0.62 12.83
CA PHE A 308 -4.29 0.72 12.79
C PHE A 308 -4.34 1.20 11.35
N MET A 309 -4.95 2.36 11.10
CA MET A 309 -4.87 3.07 9.82
C MET A 309 -4.19 4.42 10.07
N PRO A 310 -3.08 4.77 9.39
CA PRO A 310 -2.44 6.06 9.56
C PRO A 310 -3.40 7.20 9.22
N ILE A 311 -3.35 8.24 10.04
CA ILE A 311 -4.18 9.42 9.86
C ILE A 311 -3.45 10.38 8.92
N ARG A 312 -4.14 10.80 7.85
CA ARG A 312 -3.62 11.78 6.89
C ARG A 312 -3.54 13.15 7.53
N ASP A 313 -2.61 13.96 7.07
CA ASP A 313 -2.51 15.38 7.45
C ASP A 313 -3.81 16.15 7.15
N LYS A 314 -4.54 15.76 6.09
CA LYS A 314 -5.84 16.31 5.72
C LYS A 314 -6.92 16.15 6.77
N PHE A 315 -6.88 15.10 7.60
CA PHE A 315 -7.81 14.96 8.74
C PHE A 315 -7.75 16.17 9.69
N PHE A 316 -6.60 16.82 9.80
CA PHE A 316 -6.43 17.97 10.68
C PHE A 316 -7.15 19.23 10.20
N GLU A 317 -7.63 19.27 8.95
CA GLU A 317 -8.51 20.32 8.44
C GLU A 317 -9.90 20.24 9.12
N ILE A 318 -10.48 19.04 9.23
CA ILE A 318 -11.75 18.84 9.93
C ILE A 318 -11.58 18.81 11.46
N LEU A 319 -10.44 18.36 11.98
CA LEU A 319 -10.17 18.44 13.42
C LEU A 319 -9.98 19.88 13.91
N ASP A 320 -9.56 20.83 13.05
CA ASP A 320 -9.40 22.24 13.43
C ASP A 320 -10.72 22.87 13.92
N GLU A 321 -11.87 22.37 13.43
CA GLU A 321 -13.19 22.79 13.91
C GLU A 321 -13.40 22.53 15.40
N ARG A 322 -12.68 21.54 15.96
CA ARG A 322 -12.74 21.17 17.39
C ARG A 322 -11.69 21.89 18.25
N VAL A 323 -10.88 22.75 17.66
CA VAL A 323 -9.91 23.54 18.41
C VAL A 323 -10.65 24.57 19.26
N TRP A 324 -10.49 24.47 20.58
CA TRP A 324 -11.12 25.35 21.54
C TRP A 324 -10.74 26.81 21.28
N LYS A 325 -11.77 27.63 21.07
CA LYS A 325 -11.66 29.09 20.95
C LYS A 325 -12.36 29.70 22.17
N ARG A 326 -11.64 30.51 22.94
CA ARG A 326 -12.19 31.16 24.15
C ARG A 326 -13.38 32.05 23.77
N LYS A 327 -14.57 31.67 24.20
CA LYS A 327 -15.81 32.46 24.05
C LYS A 327 -16.16 33.15 25.37
N LYS A 328 -16.85 34.29 25.30
CA LYS A 328 -17.36 34.99 26.50
C LYS A 328 -18.33 34.07 27.24
N GLY A 329 -18.00 33.70 28.47
CA GLY A 329 -18.82 32.80 29.31
C GLY A 329 -18.34 31.35 29.37
N GLN A 330 -17.50 30.90 28.42
CA GLN A 330 -16.95 29.55 28.43
C GLN A 330 -15.49 29.58 28.89
N GLN A 331 -15.25 29.19 30.14
CA GLN A 331 -13.89 29.20 30.73
C GLN A 331 -13.08 27.95 30.40
N ARG A 332 -13.73 26.84 30.02
CA ARG A 332 -13.10 25.54 29.77
C ARG A 332 -13.55 24.99 28.42
N PRO A 333 -12.70 24.21 27.72
CA PRO A 333 -13.12 23.47 26.55
C PRO A 333 -14.24 22.50 26.92
N ASP A 334 -15.15 22.28 25.98
CA ASP A 334 -16.09 21.15 26.05
C ASP A 334 -15.30 19.83 26.02
N GLU A 335 -15.91 18.73 26.47
CA GLU A 335 -15.27 17.39 26.52
C GLU A 335 -14.69 16.96 25.16
N ASP A 336 -15.31 17.50 24.13
CA ASP A 336 -15.16 17.19 22.74
C ASP A 336 -14.12 18.14 22.07
N GLN A 337 -13.70 19.22 22.74
CA GLN A 337 -12.74 20.19 22.21
C GLN A 337 -11.29 19.90 22.63
N ILE A 338 -10.35 20.29 21.77
CA ILE A 338 -8.91 20.17 22.02
C ILE A 338 -8.23 21.54 22.03
N PHE A 339 -7.11 21.67 22.76
CA PHE A 339 -6.34 22.91 22.72
C PHE A 339 -5.56 23.03 21.40
N LYS A 340 -5.29 24.25 20.93
CA LYS A 340 -4.48 24.50 19.72
C LYS A 340 -3.12 23.79 19.76
N ARG A 341 -2.48 23.74 20.93
CA ARG A 341 -1.21 23.02 21.12
C ARG A 341 -1.36 21.49 20.99
N GLU A 342 -2.48 20.94 21.44
CA GLU A 342 -2.77 19.50 21.31
C GLU A 342 -3.02 19.15 19.85
N TRP A 343 -3.79 19.97 19.13
CA TRP A 343 -3.98 19.84 17.68
C TRP A 343 -2.64 19.88 16.93
N ALA A 344 -1.77 20.84 17.26
CA ALA A 344 -0.44 20.96 16.62
C ALA A 344 0.43 19.73 16.89
N VAL A 345 0.48 19.24 18.13
CA VAL A 345 1.22 18.04 18.50
C VAL A 345 0.69 16.81 17.76
N LEU A 346 -0.63 16.61 17.69
CA LEU A 346 -1.22 15.51 16.94
C LEU A 346 -0.88 15.58 15.46
N LYS A 347 -1.02 16.77 14.84
CA LYS A 347 -0.75 16.99 13.42
C LYS A 347 0.70 16.66 13.06
N GLU A 348 1.65 17.24 13.78
CA GLU A 348 3.06 17.06 13.48
C GLU A 348 3.53 15.64 13.76
N LEU A 349 3.04 14.98 14.82
CA LEU A 349 3.41 13.60 15.13
C LEU A 349 2.77 12.56 14.19
N CYS A 350 1.64 12.86 13.56
CA CYS A 350 1.09 12.01 12.49
C CYS A 350 1.94 12.09 11.21
N ILE A 351 2.50 13.27 10.89
CA ILE A 351 3.38 13.49 9.74
C ILE A 351 4.76 12.88 10.00
N ASP A 352 5.35 13.20 11.15
CA ASP A 352 6.64 12.70 11.60
C ASP A 352 6.64 12.48 13.11
N GLY A 353 6.43 11.24 13.51
CA GLY A 353 6.45 10.82 14.92
C GLY A 353 7.83 10.97 15.58
N SER A 354 8.89 11.20 14.81
CA SER A 354 10.25 11.40 15.31
C SER A 354 10.58 12.87 15.62
N ILE A 355 9.75 13.82 15.17
CA ILE A 355 9.99 15.26 15.34
C ILE A 355 10.28 15.63 16.81
N ASN A 356 11.20 16.58 17.01
CA ASN A 356 11.47 17.08 18.35
C ASN A 356 10.30 17.98 18.80
N LEU A 357 9.75 17.75 19.99
CA LEU A 357 8.60 18.52 20.48
C LEU A 357 8.92 20.03 20.61
N SER A 358 10.19 20.39 20.85
CA SER A 358 10.62 21.80 20.84
C SER A 358 10.60 22.44 19.44
N GLU A 359 10.69 21.65 18.36
CA GLU A 359 10.52 22.14 17.00
C GLU A 359 9.06 22.46 16.70
N ILE A 360 8.12 21.70 17.29
CA ILE A 360 6.69 22.02 17.26
C ILE A 360 6.43 23.35 17.98
N ASP A 361 7.03 23.55 19.16
CA ASP A 361 6.93 24.84 19.87
C ASP A 361 7.39 26.02 19.00
N LYS A 362 8.57 25.89 18.36
CA LYS A 362 9.10 26.91 17.45
C LYS A 362 8.19 27.13 16.23
N LYS A 363 7.73 26.06 15.59
CA LYS A 363 6.90 26.10 14.37
C LYS A 363 5.58 26.84 14.61
N TYR A 364 4.99 26.70 15.79
CA TYR A 364 3.69 27.30 16.12
C TYR A 364 3.75 28.50 17.07
N GLY A 365 4.96 28.94 17.48
CA GLY A 365 5.16 30.08 18.35
C GLY A 365 4.67 29.85 19.79
N PHE A 366 4.83 28.63 20.30
CA PHE A 366 4.53 28.29 21.69
C PHE A 366 5.74 28.53 22.60
N ASP A 367 5.49 28.72 23.90
CA ASP A 367 6.54 28.71 24.91
C ASP A 367 7.22 27.34 24.97
N ASN A 368 8.52 27.32 25.24
CA ASN A 368 9.32 26.10 25.30
C ASN A 368 8.75 25.09 26.31
N GLY A 369 8.51 23.85 25.85
CA GLY A 369 8.02 22.74 26.66
C GLY A 369 6.50 22.57 26.66
N LEU A 370 5.75 23.48 26.02
CA LEU A 370 4.29 23.34 25.93
C LEU A 370 3.86 22.16 25.07
N SER A 371 4.60 21.85 24.01
CA SER A 371 4.36 20.66 23.17
C SER A 371 4.69 19.36 23.91
N ASP A 372 5.70 19.35 24.78
CA ASP A 372 6.03 18.20 25.64
C ASP A 372 4.91 17.92 26.66
N TYR A 373 4.41 18.97 27.30
CA TYR A 373 3.26 18.89 28.18
C TYR A 373 2.00 18.41 27.45
N ALA A 374 1.74 18.94 26.24
CA ALA A 374 0.60 18.54 25.43
C ALA A 374 0.70 17.07 24.97
N TYR A 375 1.88 16.62 24.53
CA TYR A 375 2.14 15.22 24.19
C TYR A 375 1.86 14.30 25.37
N THR A 376 2.43 14.59 26.55
CA THR A 376 2.24 13.80 27.77
C THR A 376 0.75 13.69 28.12
N ARG A 377 0.02 14.82 28.09
CA ARG A 377 -1.41 14.83 28.38
C ARG A 377 -2.24 14.04 27.37
N LEU A 378 -1.92 14.13 26.07
CA LEU A 378 -2.59 13.37 25.02
C LEU A 378 -2.33 11.86 25.15
N HIS A 379 -1.11 11.49 25.52
CA HIS A 379 -0.72 10.11 25.81
C HIS A 379 -1.43 9.57 27.07
N ASP A 380 -1.46 10.33 28.16
CA ASP A 380 -2.12 9.94 29.41
C ASP A 380 -3.64 9.78 29.26
N ARG A 381 -4.26 10.60 28.39
CA ARG A 381 -5.67 10.44 27.98
C ARG A 381 -5.88 9.25 27.04
N GLY A 382 -4.81 8.66 26.53
CA GLY A 382 -4.79 7.62 25.50
C GLY A 382 -5.36 8.06 24.16
N VAL A 383 -5.29 9.37 23.86
CA VAL A 383 -5.58 9.91 22.52
C VAL A 383 -4.46 9.53 21.57
N ILE A 384 -3.22 9.70 21.99
CA ILE A 384 -2.05 9.07 21.35
C ILE A 384 -1.87 7.73 22.04
N LYS A 385 -2.13 6.63 21.32
CA LYS A 385 -1.90 5.28 21.85
C LYS A 385 -0.40 4.98 21.93
N ARG A 386 0.35 5.43 20.94
CA ARG A 386 1.82 5.34 20.84
C ARG A 386 2.33 6.12 19.64
N ILE A 387 3.63 6.39 19.62
CA ILE A 387 4.36 6.61 18.37
C ILE A 387 4.85 5.26 17.88
N THR A 388 4.68 4.97 16.61
CA THR A 388 4.99 3.66 16.02
C THR A 388 5.82 3.85 14.75
N ALA A 389 6.77 2.95 14.53
CA ALA A 389 7.44 2.81 13.24
C ALA A 389 6.57 2.00 12.28
N ILE A 390 6.43 2.50 11.05
CA ILE A 390 5.89 1.80 9.90
C ILE A 390 6.99 1.68 8.84
N GLN A 391 6.90 0.67 7.99
CA GLN A 391 7.88 0.35 6.97
C GLN A 391 7.37 0.82 5.61
N ASP A 392 8.18 1.59 4.90
CA ASP A 392 7.90 2.05 3.53
C ASP A 392 8.53 1.09 2.51
N LEU A 393 8.19 -0.19 2.63
CA LEU A 393 8.65 -1.25 1.74
C LEU A 393 7.78 -1.27 0.48
N PRO A 394 8.33 -1.66 -0.69
CA PRO A 394 7.55 -1.91 -1.90
C PRO A 394 6.79 -3.25 -1.78
N LEU A 395 6.02 -3.37 -0.69
CA LEU A 395 5.15 -4.49 -0.41
C LEU A 395 3.84 -4.27 -1.15
N HIS A 396 3.38 -5.32 -1.80
CA HIS A 396 1.99 -5.38 -2.20
C HIS A 396 1.14 -5.80 -1.00
N SER A 397 -0.12 -5.43 -1.02
CA SER A 397 -1.09 -5.88 -0.05
C SER A 397 -2.38 -6.20 -0.73
N ASP A 398 -3.11 -7.14 -0.14
CA ASP A 398 -4.43 -7.49 -0.60
C ASP A 398 -5.42 -7.43 0.57
N ILE A 399 -6.68 -7.42 0.22
CA ILE A 399 -7.79 -7.39 1.18
C ILE A 399 -8.45 -8.76 1.20
N LEU A 400 -8.67 -9.30 2.39
CA LEU A 400 -9.60 -10.40 2.58
C LEU A 400 -10.83 -9.86 3.26
N PHE A 401 -12.00 -10.18 2.72
CA PHE A 401 -13.28 -9.84 3.32
C PHE A 401 -13.99 -11.14 3.70
N SER A 402 -14.16 -11.39 5.00
CA SER A 402 -14.86 -12.56 5.50
C SER A 402 -16.26 -12.19 5.97
N THR A 403 -17.30 -12.79 5.37
CA THR A 403 -18.69 -12.61 5.80
C THR A 403 -19.11 -13.79 6.68
N VAL A 404 -19.79 -13.50 7.79
CA VAL A 404 -20.30 -14.54 8.68
C VAL A 404 -21.49 -15.26 8.02
N VAL A 405 -21.32 -16.56 7.75
CA VAL A 405 -22.39 -17.44 7.22
C VAL A 405 -22.91 -18.43 8.27
N ASN A 406 -22.09 -18.82 9.25
CA ASN A 406 -22.51 -19.70 10.36
C ASN A 406 -21.82 -19.31 11.68
N GLN A 407 -22.55 -18.61 12.55
CA GLN A 407 -22.04 -18.11 13.82
C GLN A 407 -21.61 -19.22 14.81
N GLU A 408 -22.25 -20.39 14.78
CA GLU A 408 -21.93 -21.50 15.68
C GLU A 408 -20.59 -22.13 15.33
N GLU A 409 -20.32 -22.32 14.04
CA GLU A 409 -19.03 -22.83 13.56
C GLU A 409 -17.88 -21.89 13.88
N ILE A 410 -18.11 -20.58 13.72
CA ILE A 410 -17.13 -19.56 14.11
C ILE A 410 -16.80 -19.69 15.61
N ARG A 411 -17.82 -19.79 16.47
CA ARG A 411 -17.60 -19.95 17.92
C ARG A 411 -16.81 -21.22 18.22
N ALA A 412 -17.09 -22.31 17.52
CA ALA A 412 -16.40 -23.59 17.68
C ALA A 412 -14.92 -23.56 17.23
N LYS A 413 -14.55 -22.65 16.31
CA LYS A 413 -13.19 -22.53 15.74
C LYS A 413 -12.49 -21.21 16.09
N ARG A 414 -13.04 -20.42 17.01
CA ARG A 414 -12.53 -19.08 17.35
C ARG A 414 -11.10 -19.12 17.87
N ASP A 415 -10.68 -20.16 18.58
CA ASP A 415 -9.28 -20.32 19.02
C ASP A 415 -8.31 -20.41 17.83
N ARG A 416 -8.68 -21.13 16.77
CA ARG A 416 -7.88 -21.26 15.54
C ARG A 416 -7.75 -19.92 14.84
N LEU A 417 -8.83 -19.16 14.73
CA LEU A 417 -8.81 -17.79 14.21
C LEU A 417 -7.83 -16.91 14.99
N LEU A 418 -7.93 -16.92 16.32
CA LEU A 418 -7.06 -16.12 17.17
C LEU A 418 -5.58 -16.53 17.00
N ARG A 419 -5.28 -17.83 16.94
CA ARG A 419 -3.91 -18.31 16.70
C ARG A 419 -3.39 -17.95 15.31
N ASP A 420 -4.25 -17.98 14.30
CA ASP A 420 -3.89 -17.59 12.94
C ASP A 420 -3.50 -16.10 12.87
N ILE A 421 -4.29 -15.24 13.51
CA ILE A 421 -4.02 -13.80 13.63
C ILE A 421 -2.68 -13.52 14.30
N LEU A 422 -2.35 -14.29 15.35
CA LEU A 422 -1.13 -14.12 16.13
C LEU A 422 0.04 -14.95 15.60
N GLY A 423 -0.16 -15.66 14.49
CA GLY A 423 0.85 -16.49 13.86
C GLY A 423 2.12 -15.67 13.61
N GLY A 424 3.24 -16.15 14.15
CA GLY A 424 4.54 -15.55 13.94
C GLY A 424 4.86 -15.50 12.45
N SER A 425 5.47 -14.39 12.03
CA SER A 425 6.01 -14.21 10.69
C SER A 425 7.52 -14.02 10.81
N ASP A 426 8.27 -14.71 9.95
CA ASP A 426 9.70 -14.46 9.73
C ASP A 426 9.92 -13.24 8.84
N ASN A 427 8.84 -12.70 8.26
CA ASN A 427 8.87 -11.48 7.47
C ASN A 427 9.05 -10.23 8.35
N PRO A 428 9.45 -9.10 7.76
CA PRO A 428 9.60 -7.85 8.50
C PRO A 428 8.31 -7.25 9.06
N THR A 429 7.11 -7.74 8.68
CA THR A 429 5.84 -7.33 9.30
C THR A 429 5.10 -8.48 9.97
N SER A 430 4.09 -8.11 10.76
CA SER A 430 2.98 -8.97 11.15
C SER A 430 2.28 -9.57 9.93
N LYS A 431 1.67 -10.75 10.12
CA LYS A 431 0.88 -11.45 9.07
C LYS A 431 -0.26 -10.58 8.53
N TYR A 432 -0.92 -9.83 9.40
CA TYR A 432 -1.96 -8.88 9.05
C TYR A 432 -1.49 -7.48 9.41
N THR A 433 -1.76 -6.50 8.55
CA THR A 433 -1.47 -5.08 8.83
C THR A 433 -2.64 -4.40 9.52
N LEU A 434 -3.87 -4.75 9.14
CA LEU A 434 -5.10 -4.25 9.70
C LEU A 434 -6.11 -5.40 9.79
N ILE A 435 -6.81 -5.48 10.91
CA ILE A 435 -8.00 -6.30 11.09
C ILE A 435 -9.06 -5.44 11.75
N GLY A 436 -10.28 -5.47 11.22
CA GLY A 436 -11.41 -4.86 11.90
C GLY A 436 -12.73 -5.52 11.56
N ASP A 437 -13.66 -5.40 12.50
CA ASP A 437 -15.01 -5.93 12.37
C ASP A 437 -15.87 -4.96 11.58
N ILE A 438 -16.75 -5.50 10.74
CA ILE A 438 -17.72 -4.76 9.94
C ILE A 438 -19.12 -5.19 10.34
N ALA A 439 -20.03 -4.23 10.50
CA ALA A 439 -21.38 -4.51 10.96
C ALA A 439 -22.38 -4.90 9.84
N SER A 440 -22.11 -4.56 8.57
CA SER A 440 -23.03 -4.84 7.46
C SER A 440 -22.30 -5.07 6.11
N PRO A 441 -22.27 -6.30 5.58
CA PRO A 441 -22.67 -7.52 6.27
C PRO A 441 -21.75 -7.78 7.47
N VAL A 442 -22.23 -8.56 8.45
CA VAL A 442 -21.43 -8.91 9.62
C VAL A 442 -20.22 -9.72 9.17
N GLY A 443 -19.02 -9.23 9.45
CA GLY A 443 -17.81 -9.80 8.90
C GLY A 443 -16.53 -9.23 9.48
N ILE A 444 -15.39 -9.71 8.95
CA ILE A 444 -14.05 -9.24 9.31
C ILE A 444 -13.34 -8.82 8.04
N PHE A 445 -12.69 -7.67 8.10
CA PHE A 445 -11.87 -7.13 7.04
C PHE A 445 -10.40 -7.20 7.44
N TYR A 446 -9.59 -7.73 6.52
CA TYR A 446 -8.16 -7.91 6.71
C TYR A 446 -7.41 -7.17 5.60
N ILE A 447 -6.30 -6.50 5.95
CA ILE A 447 -5.27 -6.11 4.99
C ILE A 447 -4.05 -7.01 5.23
N VAL A 448 -3.67 -7.76 4.21
CA VAL A 448 -2.61 -8.76 4.27
C VAL A 448 -1.42 -8.30 3.40
N PRO A 449 -0.20 -8.21 3.93
CA PRO A 449 1.00 -8.02 3.11
C PRO A 449 1.31 -9.26 2.27
N ALA A 450 1.63 -9.08 1.00
CA ALA A 450 2.05 -10.14 0.09
C ALA A 450 3.59 -10.15 -0.04
N TYR A 451 4.24 -11.13 0.60
CA TYR A 451 5.69 -11.28 0.66
C TYR A 451 6.30 -12.09 -0.49
N ASN A 452 5.53 -13.03 -1.02
CA ASN A 452 5.94 -13.89 -2.12
C ASN A 452 4.94 -13.73 -3.26
N TYR A 453 5.12 -12.68 -4.05
CA TYR A 453 4.52 -12.63 -5.38
C TYR A 453 5.22 -13.70 -6.23
N ASN A 454 4.78 -14.95 -6.11
CA ASN A 454 4.87 -15.84 -7.25
C ASN A 454 3.77 -15.40 -8.20
N ILE A 455 4.08 -14.43 -9.05
CA ILE A 455 3.18 -13.90 -10.11
C ILE A 455 2.62 -15.02 -11.00
N ILE A 456 3.23 -16.20 -10.95
CA ILE A 456 2.84 -17.39 -11.68
C ILE A 456 1.53 -18.02 -11.15
N SER A 457 1.15 -17.84 -9.87
CA SER A 457 -0.17 -18.29 -9.43
C SER A 457 -1.22 -17.26 -9.83
N ARG A 458 -2.22 -17.71 -10.58
CA ARG A 458 -3.32 -16.89 -11.13
C ARG A 458 -4.05 -16.09 -10.03
N ASP A 459 -3.95 -16.55 -8.78
CA ASP A 459 -4.62 -15.98 -7.61
C ASP A 459 -3.68 -15.18 -6.68
N GLY A 460 -2.46 -14.87 -7.15
CA GLY A 460 -1.57 -13.89 -6.52
C GLY A 460 -1.28 -14.10 -5.04
N GLY A 461 -1.03 -15.32 -4.57
CA GLY A 461 -0.72 -15.61 -3.15
C GLY A 461 -1.86 -15.37 -2.15
N ILE A 462 -2.74 -14.39 -2.36
CA ILE A 462 -3.93 -14.15 -1.54
C ILE A 462 -4.92 -15.31 -1.65
N GLY A 463 -5.05 -15.94 -2.82
CA GLY A 463 -5.88 -17.15 -2.96
C GLY A 463 -5.43 -18.29 -2.04
N GLU A 464 -4.13 -18.49 -1.85
CA GLU A 464 -3.61 -19.49 -0.92
C GLU A 464 -3.92 -19.14 0.54
N ILE A 465 -3.83 -17.85 0.91
CA ILE A 465 -4.20 -17.37 2.25
C ILE A 465 -5.71 -17.53 2.46
N ALA A 466 -6.53 -17.17 1.47
CA ALA A 466 -7.98 -17.34 1.50
C ALA A 466 -8.35 -18.82 1.68
N ASN A 467 -7.80 -19.72 0.86
CA ASN A 467 -8.03 -21.16 0.96
C ASN A 467 -7.59 -21.71 2.33
N THR A 468 -6.41 -21.30 2.81
CA THR A 468 -5.93 -21.70 4.14
C THR A 468 -6.87 -21.21 5.24
N MET A 469 -7.40 -19.99 5.10
CA MET A 469 -8.38 -19.46 6.03
C MET A 469 -9.70 -20.22 5.93
N GLU A 470 -10.23 -20.52 4.75
CA GLU A 470 -11.47 -21.29 4.57
C GLU A 470 -11.37 -22.70 5.18
N GLU A 471 -10.25 -23.39 4.94
CA GLU A 471 -9.97 -24.72 5.51
C GLU A 471 -9.95 -24.67 7.05
N ASN A 472 -9.38 -23.60 7.63
CA ASN A 472 -9.20 -23.46 9.06
C ASN A 472 -10.39 -22.81 9.78
N LEU A 473 -11.20 -22.01 9.08
CA LEU A 473 -12.19 -21.08 9.63
C LEU A 473 -13.56 -21.29 8.98
N SER A 474 -14.19 -22.44 9.25
CA SER A 474 -15.55 -22.67 8.75
C SER A 474 -16.56 -21.72 9.43
N GLY A 475 -17.63 -21.43 8.71
CA GLY A 475 -18.64 -20.44 9.10
C GLY A 475 -18.38 -19.03 8.58
N TYR A 476 -17.31 -18.83 7.80
CA TYR A 476 -17.07 -17.63 7.00
C TYR A 476 -17.16 -17.94 5.49
N GLU A 477 -17.65 -16.97 4.72
CA GLU A 477 -17.41 -16.87 3.28
C GLU A 477 -16.28 -15.85 3.07
N ILE A 478 -15.17 -16.25 2.44
CA ILE A 478 -13.99 -15.39 2.28
C ILE A 478 -13.90 -14.92 0.83
N LYS A 479 -13.88 -13.61 0.65
CA LYS A 479 -13.71 -12.97 -0.65
C LYS A 479 -12.36 -12.26 -0.70
N PRO A 480 -11.41 -12.74 -1.52
CA PRO A 480 -10.19 -12.00 -1.79
C PRO A 480 -10.48 -10.81 -2.70
N LEU A 481 -9.86 -9.68 -2.40
CA LEU A 481 -9.88 -8.45 -3.19
C LEU A 481 -8.43 -8.01 -3.35
N LYS A 482 -7.93 -8.05 -4.58
CA LYS A 482 -6.54 -7.70 -4.86
C LYS A 482 -6.42 -6.19 -4.99
N ILE A 483 -5.49 -5.56 -4.27
CA ILE A 483 -5.31 -4.10 -4.39
C ILE A 483 -4.49 -3.81 -5.63
N GLU A 484 -5.09 -3.20 -6.64
CA GLU A 484 -4.35 -2.79 -7.84
C GLU A 484 -3.50 -1.55 -7.56
N GLU A 485 -4.08 -0.59 -6.83
CA GLU A 485 -3.44 0.69 -6.54
C GLU A 485 -3.98 1.29 -5.24
N VAL A 486 -3.08 1.80 -4.40
CA VAL A 486 -3.45 2.69 -3.28
C VAL A 486 -3.58 4.11 -3.82
N LEU A 487 -4.81 4.57 -4.00
CA LEU A 487 -5.10 5.92 -4.49
C LEU A 487 -4.75 6.96 -3.42
N VAL A 488 -5.08 6.69 -2.15
CA VAL A 488 -4.91 7.62 -1.04
C VAL A 488 -4.49 6.88 0.23
N GLY A 489 -3.61 7.50 1.02
CA GLY A 489 -3.21 7.00 2.34
C GLY A 489 -1.99 6.09 2.28
N THR A 490 -1.82 5.25 3.30
CA THR A 490 -0.69 4.33 3.39
C THR A 490 -1.10 3.10 4.20
N ILE A 491 -0.64 1.91 3.78
CA ILE A 491 -0.78 0.67 4.52
C ILE A 491 0.35 0.58 5.57
N PRO A 492 0.04 0.51 6.88
CA PRO A 492 1.05 0.63 7.94
C PRO A 492 1.78 -0.69 8.23
N TYR A 493 2.63 -1.12 7.31
CA TYR A 493 3.50 -2.27 7.50
C TYR A 493 4.33 -2.15 8.78
N ARG A 494 4.11 -3.02 9.76
CA ARG A 494 4.89 -3.05 11.00
C ARG A 494 4.96 -4.45 11.60
N LEU A 495 5.93 -4.68 12.48
CA LEU A 495 6.01 -5.90 13.27
C LEU A 495 5.52 -5.62 14.69
N PHE A 496 4.30 -6.03 14.98
CA PHE A 496 3.65 -5.72 16.26
C PHE A 496 3.85 -6.83 17.29
N ASP A 497 4.11 -6.46 18.54
CA ASP A 497 4.12 -7.41 19.66
C ASP A 497 2.69 -7.82 19.99
N TYR A 498 2.34 -9.03 19.60
CA TYR A 498 0.98 -9.55 19.71
C TYR A 498 0.50 -9.68 21.16
N THR A 499 1.40 -9.69 22.16
CA THR A 499 1.03 -9.77 23.57
C THR A 499 0.25 -8.54 24.07
N TYR A 500 0.25 -7.46 23.29
CA TYR A 500 -0.52 -6.25 23.53
C TYR A 500 -1.90 -6.23 22.85
N THR A 501 -2.26 -7.30 22.15
CA THR A 501 -3.54 -7.38 21.41
C THR A 501 -4.66 -7.92 22.30
N ASN A 502 -5.90 -7.57 21.95
CA ASN A 502 -7.08 -8.17 22.58
C ASN A 502 -7.21 -9.65 22.23
N GLN A 503 -6.78 -10.05 21.04
CA GLN A 503 -6.80 -11.44 20.57
C GLN A 503 -5.94 -12.34 21.47
N TYR A 504 -4.73 -11.88 21.82
CA TYR A 504 -3.88 -12.61 22.76
C TYR A 504 -4.50 -12.69 24.15
N LYS A 505 -5.08 -11.58 24.64
CA LYS A 505 -5.81 -11.56 25.91
C LYS A 505 -6.93 -12.60 25.94
N LEU A 506 -7.72 -12.70 24.87
CA LEU A 506 -8.79 -13.70 24.74
C LEU A 506 -8.25 -15.14 24.75
N LEU A 507 -7.13 -15.41 24.07
CA LEU A 507 -6.48 -16.73 24.10
C LEU A 507 -6.07 -17.15 25.51
N VAL A 508 -5.47 -16.23 26.29
CA VAL A 508 -5.10 -16.52 27.68
C VAL A 508 -6.35 -16.71 28.54
N GLU A 509 -7.29 -15.78 28.49
CA GLU A 509 -8.42 -15.73 29.42
C GLU A 509 -9.46 -16.82 29.15
N GLU A 510 -9.85 -17.00 27.88
CA GLU A 510 -10.89 -17.95 27.47
C GLU A 510 -10.30 -19.34 27.19
N TYR A 511 -9.15 -19.42 26.51
CA TYR A 511 -8.58 -20.69 26.00
C TYR A 511 -7.41 -21.24 26.82
N LYS A 512 -7.05 -20.56 27.92
CA LYS A 512 -6.04 -21.01 28.89
C LYS A 512 -4.65 -21.24 28.29
N GLU A 513 -4.30 -20.47 27.27
CA GLU A 513 -2.93 -20.42 26.74
C GLU A 513 -1.92 -20.00 27.80
N GLU A 514 -0.68 -20.47 27.65
CA GLU A 514 0.40 -20.08 28.56
C GLU A 514 0.70 -18.59 28.42
N TRP A 515 0.76 -17.91 29.57
CA TRP A 515 1.08 -16.49 29.62
C TRP A 515 2.55 -16.28 29.29
N VAL A 516 2.81 -15.54 28.22
CA VAL A 516 4.14 -15.07 27.84
C VAL A 516 4.37 -13.73 28.52
N GLU A 517 5.52 -13.58 29.18
CA GLU A 517 5.89 -12.32 29.82
C GLU A 517 5.96 -11.19 28.78
N LYS A 518 5.18 -10.13 29.03
CA LYS A 518 5.13 -8.97 28.14
C LYS A 518 6.44 -8.20 28.20
N VAL A 519 7.04 -7.94 27.04
CA VAL A 519 8.16 -7.01 26.94
C VAL A 519 7.65 -5.60 27.17
N ILE A 520 8.18 -4.89 28.17
CA ILE A 520 7.80 -3.50 28.44
C ILE A 520 8.56 -2.60 27.45
N TYR A 521 7.85 -1.89 26.58
CA TYR A 521 8.46 -0.98 25.58
C TYR A 521 8.52 0.48 26.01
N ASP A 522 7.78 0.85 27.04
CA ASP A 522 7.80 2.20 27.57
C ASP A 522 9.13 2.48 28.24
N ASN A 523 9.64 3.70 28.03
CA ASN A 523 10.81 4.18 28.77
C ASN A 523 10.39 4.24 30.24
N LYS A 524 10.75 3.24 31.05
CA LYS A 524 10.53 3.27 32.49
C LYS A 524 10.99 4.63 33.01
N LYS A 525 10.04 5.46 33.47
CA LYS A 525 10.43 6.48 34.44
C LYS A 525 10.91 5.68 35.64
N GLU A 526 12.12 5.93 36.11
CA GLU A 526 12.63 5.43 37.40
C GLU A 526 11.79 5.93 38.61
N SER A 527 10.52 6.33 38.41
CA SER A 527 9.60 6.83 39.42
C SER A 527 8.81 5.75 40.15
N GLU A 528 9.06 4.46 39.92
CA GLU A 528 8.58 3.38 40.79
C GLU A 528 9.42 3.29 42.08
N ASN A 529 9.39 4.38 42.84
CA ASN A 529 9.45 4.37 44.31
C ASN A 529 8.18 5.01 44.92
N VAL A 530 7.16 5.29 44.11
CA VAL A 530 5.82 5.63 44.61
C VAL A 530 5.06 4.32 44.80
N GLY A 531 5.03 3.84 46.05
CA GLY A 531 4.40 2.58 46.42
C GLY A 531 2.97 2.46 45.89
N PHE A 532 2.77 1.49 44.99
CA PHE A 532 1.46 1.04 44.54
C PHE A 532 0.75 0.37 45.72
N ARG A 533 -0.09 1.13 46.43
CA ARG A 533 -1.04 0.60 47.41
C ARG A 533 -2.32 0.22 46.67
N GLY A 534 -2.55 -1.09 46.54
CA GLY A 534 -3.87 -1.70 46.40
C GLY A 534 -4.42 -1.74 44.97
N GLU A 535 -4.18 -2.87 44.30
CA GLU A 535 -5.06 -3.34 43.23
C GLU A 535 -6.49 -3.47 43.77
N ARG A 536 -7.44 -2.82 43.10
CA ARG A 536 -8.85 -3.18 43.21
C ARG A 536 -9.05 -4.49 42.46
N SER A 537 -9.73 -5.44 43.12
CA SER A 537 -9.96 -6.78 42.60
C SER A 537 -10.76 -6.75 41.29
N SER A 538 -10.47 -7.74 40.46
CA SER A 538 -11.05 -8.05 39.14
C SER A 538 -12.57 -8.33 39.11
N THR A 539 -13.31 -7.93 40.15
CA THR A 539 -14.73 -8.24 40.33
C THR A 539 -15.66 -7.14 39.81
N GLU A 540 -15.17 -5.92 39.56
CA GLU A 540 -16.01 -4.79 39.12
C GLU A 540 -16.16 -4.65 37.59
N LEU A 541 -15.44 -5.45 36.80
CA LEU A 541 -15.49 -5.36 35.32
C LEU A 541 -16.58 -6.24 34.67
N SER A 542 -17.22 -7.15 35.41
CA SER A 542 -18.29 -8.00 34.89
C SER A 542 -19.69 -7.37 34.91
N GLU A 543 -19.88 -6.18 35.50
CA GLU A 543 -21.20 -5.53 35.59
C GLU A 543 -21.45 -4.44 34.53
N VAL A 544 -20.47 -4.14 33.66
CA VAL A 544 -20.60 -3.07 32.64
C VAL A 544 -20.85 -3.63 31.22
N ILE A 545 -20.90 -4.96 31.06
CA ILE A 545 -21.15 -5.62 29.75
C ILE A 545 -22.35 -6.58 29.85
N ASN A 546 -23.48 -6.10 30.36
CA ASN A 546 -24.80 -6.71 30.14
C ASN A 546 -25.77 -5.68 29.60
#